data_AF-A0A7S1U709-F1
#
_entry.id   AF-A0A7S1U709-F1
#
_cell.length_a   1.000
_cell.length_b   1.000
_cell.length_c   1.000
_cell.angle_alpha   90.00
_cell.angle_beta   90.00
_cell.angle_gamma   90.00
#
_symmetry.space_group_name_H-M   'P 1'
#
loop_
_entity.id
_entity.type
_entity.pdbx_description
1 polymer ?
#
loop_
_entity_poly.entity_id
_entity_poly.type
_entity_poly.pdbx_seq_one_letter_code
_entity_poly.pdbx_strand_id
1 'polypeptide(L)'
;DDDDDDDDDDDDDDDDDDDDDDDYDYESGSESGSALSDEDDSALLDEDDADDEVDDEGKSGYKMGGYHPVSVGEVYDGRYTVVQKLGWGHFSTVWMVHDAIATVELGTPRFYAMKVQKSAEHYTEAALDEIKLLNCISNREEELREAPQAD
;
A
#
# COMPACT_ATOMS: atom_id res chain seq x y z
N ASP A 1 -25.86 -53.65 -23.50
CA ASP A 1 -26.99 -52.72 -23.33
C ASP A 1 -26.82 -52.12 -21.94
N ASP A 2 -25.65 -51.56 -21.61
CA ASP A 2 -25.06 -50.34 -22.20
C ASP A 2 -26.08 -49.22 -22.14
N ASP A 3 -25.89 -48.29 -21.20
CA ASP A 3 -25.61 -46.90 -21.55
C ASP A 3 -24.94 -46.22 -20.34
N ASP A 4 -23.70 -45.79 -20.60
CA ASP A 4 -22.86 -44.86 -19.85
C ASP A 4 -23.45 -43.43 -19.89
N ASP A 5 -22.74 -42.50 -19.24
CA ASP A 5 -22.78 -41.03 -19.28
C ASP A 5 -23.10 -40.46 -17.88
N ASP A 6 -22.08 -40.31 -17.02
CA ASP A 6 -21.14 -39.17 -16.95
C ASP A 6 -21.87 -37.83 -16.78
N ASP A 7 -21.87 -37.32 -15.56
CA ASP A 7 -21.85 -35.89 -15.27
C ASP A 7 -21.12 -35.76 -13.92
N ASP A 8 -19.80 -35.74 -14.01
CA ASP A 8 -18.91 -35.30 -12.93
C ASP A 8 -19.22 -33.80 -12.68
N ASP A 9 -19.67 -33.50 -11.46
CA ASP A 9 -19.75 -32.15 -10.91
C ASP A 9 -18.31 -31.62 -10.70
N ASP A 10 -17.69 -31.11 -11.77
CA ASP A 10 -16.51 -30.26 -11.67
C ASP A 10 -16.99 -28.80 -11.57
N ASP A 11 -17.30 -28.40 -10.34
CA ASP A 11 -17.30 -27.01 -9.88
C ASP A 11 -15.83 -26.53 -9.82
N ASP A 12 -15.30 -25.94 -10.90
CA ASP A 12 -14.02 -25.22 -10.96
C ASP A 12 -14.03 -24.47 -12.32
N ASP A 13 -13.81 -23.17 -12.52
CA ASP A 13 -13.31 -22.06 -11.71
C ASP A 13 -14.05 -20.82 -12.26
N ASP A 14 -14.79 -20.10 -11.41
CA ASP A 14 -15.04 -18.68 -11.68
C ASP A 14 -13.68 -17.98 -11.48
N ASP A 15 -12.88 -17.92 -12.55
CA ASP A 15 -11.81 -16.93 -12.69
C ASP A 15 -12.50 -15.56 -12.64
N ASP A 16 -12.75 -15.07 -11.42
CA ASP A 16 -12.87 -13.66 -11.12
C ASP A 16 -11.51 -13.05 -11.49
N ASP A 17 -11.35 -12.76 -12.78
CA ASP A 17 -10.46 -11.74 -13.28
C ASP A 17 -10.86 -10.45 -12.53
N ASP A 18 -10.27 -10.24 -11.35
CA ASP A 18 -10.10 -8.95 -10.71
C ASP A 18 -9.24 -8.12 -11.68
N ASP A 19 -9.89 -7.66 -12.76
CA ASP A 19 -9.47 -6.50 -13.54
C ASP A 19 -9.40 -5.35 -12.51
N ASP A 20 -8.20 -5.18 -11.95
CA ASP A 20 -7.75 -3.93 -11.33
C ASP A 20 -7.85 -2.88 -12.45
N ASP A 21 -9.05 -2.33 -12.61
CA ASP A 21 -9.41 -1.21 -13.47
C ASP A 21 -8.70 0.03 -12.87
N ASP A 22 -7.38 0.06 -13.03
CA ASP A 22 -6.57 1.25 -12.87
C ASP A 22 -7.04 2.23 -13.95
N ASP A 23 -8.02 3.06 -13.61
CA ASP A 23 -8.47 4.18 -14.44
C ASP A 23 -7.31 5.18 -14.59
N TYR A 24 -6.48 4.95 -15.61
CA TYR A 24 -5.40 5.84 -16.01
C TYR A 24 -6.01 7.08 -16.69
N ASP A 25 -6.30 8.12 -15.91
CA ASP A 25 -6.65 9.45 -16.45
C ASP A 25 -5.41 10.06 -17.15
N TYR A 26 -5.23 9.72 -18.41
CA TYR A 26 -4.28 10.39 -19.29
C TYR A 26 -4.89 11.72 -19.71
N GLU A 27 -4.50 12.80 -19.00
CA GLU A 27 -4.88 14.16 -19.36
C GLU A 27 -4.56 14.45 -20.84
N SER A 28 -5.58 14.32 -21.69
CA SER A 28 -5.54 14.73 -23.08
C SER A 28 -5.67 16.25 -23.09
N GLY A 29 -4.53 16.93 -23.11
CA GLY A 29 -4.45 18.37 -23.34
C GLY A 29 -5.04 18.73 -24.70
N SER A 30 -6.33 19.08 -24.72
CA SER A 30 -7.00 19.57 -25.91
C SER A 30 -6.70 21.07 -26.09
N GLU A 31 -5.97 21.36 -27.14
CA GLU A 31 -5.70 22.70 -27.65
C GLU A 31 -6.99 23.39 -28.15
N SER A 32 -7.35 24.48 -27.46
CA SER A 32 -8.03 25.71 -27.91
C SER A 32 -8.76 25.71 -29.28
N GLY A 33 -10.07 25.96 -29.25
CA GLY A 33 -10.85 26.42 -30.41
C GLY A 33 -12.23 27.03 -30.06
N SER A 34 -12.24 28.34 -29.83
CA SER A 34 -13.37 29.26 -29.57
C SER A 34 -14.65 29.11 -30.43
N ALA A 35 -15.83 29.25 -29.80
CA ALA A 35 -16.97 30.03 -30.32
C ALA A 35 -18.01 30.36 -29.22
N LEU A 36 -18.51 31.60 -29.26
CA LEU A 36 -19.27 32.33 -28.24
C LEU A 36 -20.78 32.02 -28.25
N SER A 37 -21.44 32.07 -27.09
CA SER A 37 -22.84 32.53 -26.95
C SER A 37 -23.17 32.98 -25.54
N ASP A 38 -23.69 34.21 -25.44
CA ASP A 38 -23.96 35.00 -24.24
C ASP A 38 -25.24 34.62 -23.45
N GLU A 39 -25.14 34.79 -22.13
CA GLU A 39 -26.13 35.20 -21.10
C GLU A 39 -27.35 34.31 -20.76
N ASP A 40 -27.34 33.72 -19.54
CA ASP A 40 -28.48 33.78 -18.61
C ASP A 40 -28.02 33.67 -17.14
N ASP A 41 -28.59 34.52 -16.29
CA ASP A 41 -28.30 34.78 -14.88
C ASP A 41 -29.27 33.96 -14.01
N SER A 42 -28.78 33.18 -13.04
CA SER A 42 -29.48 32.96 -11.75
C SER A 42 -28.76 31.97 -10.83
N ALA A 43 -28.33 32.51 -9.67
CA ALA A 43 -28.33 31.90 -8.34
C ALA A 43 -27.32 30.79 -7.98
N LEU A 44 -26.28 31.22 -7.26
CA LEU A 44 -25.78 30.66 -5.99
C LEU A 44 -26.16 29.19 -5.68
N LEU A 45 -25.26 28.29 -6.03
CA LEU A 45 -25.03 27.08 -5.26
C LEU A 45 -23.65 27.21 -4.61
N ASP A 46 -23.71 27.63 -3.35
CA ASP A 46 -22.66 27.43 -2.35
C ASP A 46 -22.78 25.94 -1.98
N GLU A 47 -22.06 25.08 -2.70
CA GLU A 47 -22.01 23.63 -2.46
C GLU A 47 -20.62 23.30 -1.93
N ASP A 48 -20.58 23.25 -0.59
CA ASP A 48 -19.70 22.48 0.29
C ASP A 48 -18.27 22.17 -0.18
N ASP A 49 -17.31 22.82 0.50
CA ASP A 49 -16.19 22.18 1.20
C ASP A 49 -16.11 20.64 1.08
N ALA A 50 -15.14 20.15 0.31
CA ALA A 50 -14.12 19.16 0.73
C ALA A 50 -13.55 18.38 -0.47
N ASP A 51 -12.90 19.05 -1.42
CA ASP A 51 -11.90 18.38 -2.26
C ASP A 51 -10.53 18.44 -1.57
N ASP A 52 -10.48 17.91 -0.33
CA ASP A 52 -9.25 17.58 0.39
C ASP A 52 -9.07 16.05 0.36
N GLU A 53 -9.55 15.39 -0.72
CA GLU A 53 -9.29 13.97 -1.04
C GLU A 53 -8.01 13.80 -1.87
N VAL A 54 -7.05 14.73 -1.74
CA VAL A 54 -5.74 14.62 -2.39
C VAL A 54 -4.75 14.00 -1.41
N ASP A 55 -4.51 12.69 -1.55
CA ASP A 55 -3.46 11.89 -0.86
C ASP A 55 -3.92 10.98 0.31
N ASP A 56 -5.16 10.45 0.29
CA ASP A 56 -5.54 9.31 1.14
C ASP A 56 -5.76 8.04 0.31
N GLU A 57 -5.48 6.86 0.86
CA GLU A 57 -5.52 5.58 0.12
C GLU A 57 -6.93 5.09 -0.23
N GLY A 58 -7.94 5.94 -0.02
CA GLY A 58 -9.35 5.66 -0.22
C GLY A 58 -9.89 4.69 0.83
N LYS A 59 -11.10 4.95 1.32
CA LYS A 59 -11.79 4.04 2.26
C LYS A 59 -12.01 2.64 1.67
N SER A 60 -12.04 2.51 0.34
CA SER A 60 -12.16 1.25 -0.38
C SER A 60 -10.94 0.34 -0.24
N GLY A 61 -9.76 0.90 0.02
CA GLY A 61 -8.53 0.13 0.22
C GLY A 61 -8.49 -0.67 1.52
N TYR A 62 -9.28 -0.28 2.52
CA TYR A 62 -9.40 -0.97 3.82
C TYR A 62 -10.45 -2.08 3.78
N LYS A 63 -10.11 -3.16 3.08
CA LYS A 63 -10.95 -4.36 2.92
C LYS A 63 -10.17 -5.63 3.27
N MET A 64 -10.86 -6.77 3.29
CA MET A 64 -10.18 -8.06 3.36
C MET A 64 -9.24 -8.21 2.16
N GLY A 65 -7.97 -8.57 2.41
CA GLY A 65 -6.92 -8.56 1.37
C GLY A 65 -6.28 -7.19 1.12
N GLY A 66 -6.89 -6.10 1.58
CA GLY A 66 -6.43 -4.73 1.39
C GLY A 66 -5.49 -4.23 2.49
N TYR A 67 -5.49 -2.92 2.73
CA TYR A 67 -4.65 -2.29 3.74
C TYR A 67 -5.08 -2.68 5.15
N HIS A 68 -4.08 -2.84 6.02
CA HIS A 68 -4.30 -3.03 7.44
C HIS A 68 -4.56 -1.68 8.14
N PRO A 69 -5.62 -1.55 8.95
CA PRO A 69 -5.87 -0.33 9.73
C PRO A 69 -4.79 -0.16 10.80
N VAL A 70 -4.17 1.02 10.84
CA VAL A 70 -3.12 1.37 11.82
C VAL A 70 -3.52 2.65 12.52
N SER A 71 -3.45 2.68 13.85
CA SER A 71 -3.80 3.87 14.64
C SER A 71 -2.58 4.52 15.30
N VAL A 72 -2.56 5.86 15.35
CA VAL A 72 -1.56 6.59 16.14
C VAL A 72 -1.67 6.20 17.62
N GLY A 73 -0.54 5.88 18.25
CA GLY A 73 -0.45 5.39 19.63
C GLY A 73 -0.56 3.86 19.78
N GLU A 74 -0.88 3.13 18.71
CA GLU A 74 -0.86 1.67 18.71
C GLU A 74 0.57 1.14 18.89
N VAL A 75 0.71 -0.03 19.52
CA VAL A 75 2.01 -0.64 19.83
C VAL A 75 2.14 -1.98 19.13
N TYR A 76 3.11 -2.08 18.23
CA TYR A 76 3.47 -3.32 17.54
C TYR A 76 4.67 -3.99 18.22
N ASP A 77 4.60 -5.33 18.32
CA ASP A 77 5.63 -6.18 18.94
C ASP A 77 6.01 -5.77 20.39
N GLY A 78 5.10 -5.07 21.09
CA GLY A 78 5.35 -4.54 22.44
C GLY A 78 6.46 -3.48 22.53
N ARG A 79 6.98 -2.99 21.40
CA ARG A 79 8.19 -2.13 21.33
C ARG A 79 7.97 -0.86 20.52
N TYR A 80 7.28 -0.97 19.39
CA TYR A 80 7.19 0.10 18.39
C TYR A 80 5.85 0.81 18.52
N THR A 81 5.87 2.05 19.02
CA THR A 81 4.66 2.88 19.16
C THR A 81 4.46 3.73 17.91
N VAL A 82 3.30 3.66 17.27
CA VAL A 82 2.97 4.45 16.08
C VAL A 82 2.84 5.94 16.42
N VAL A 83 3.53 6.80 15.65
CA VAL A 83 3.55 8.24 15.87
C VAL A 83 2.77 8.99 14.80
N GLN A 84 3.06 8.75 13.52
CA GLN A 84 2.36 9.36 12.39
C GLN A 84 2.55 8.55 11.11
N LYS A 85 1.65 8.71 10.15
CA LYS A 85 1.80 8.16 8.80
C LYS A 85 2.90 8.93 8.07
N LEU A 86 3.77 8.22 7.36
CA LEU A 86 4.83 8.80 6.52
C LEU A 86 4.45 8.82 5.04
N GLY A 87 3.58 7.90 4.62
CA GLY A 87 3.07 7.82 3.27
C GLY A 87 2.38 6.49 3.01
N TRP A 88 1.86 6.36 1.80
CA TRP A 88 1.23 5.15 1.31
C TRP A 88 1.55 4.98 -0.18
N GLY A 89 1.27 3.80 -0.69
CA GLY A 89 1.33 3.51 -2.11
C GLY A 89 0.61 2.20 -2.35
N HIS A 90 0.50 1.82 -3.62
CA HIS A 90 -0.36 0.73 -4.07
C HIS A 90 -0.29 -0.57 -3.24
N PHE A 91 0.89 -0.89 -2.70
CA PHE A 91 1.13 -2.16 -2.02
C PHE A 91 1.09 -2.05 -0.49
N SER A 92 1.38 -0.89 0.10
CA SER A 92 1.65 -0.78 1.54
C SER A 92 1.49 0.64 2.08
N THR A 93 1.28 0.76 3.38
CA THR A 93 1.42 2.03 4.11
C THR A 93 2.73 2.05 4.90
N VAL A 94 3.27 3.25 5.14
CA VAL A 94 4.52 3.44 5.89
C VAL A 94 4.26 4.41 7.04
N TRP A 95 4.72 4.03 8.24
CA TRP A 95 4.45 4.74 9.48
C TRP A 95 5.74 5.04 10.24
N MET A 96 5.83 6.22 10.83
CA MET A 96 6.88 6.55 11.77
C MET A 96 6.53 5.92 13.11
N VAL A 97 7.44 5.12 13.65
CA VAL A 97 7.30 4.47 14.95
C VAL A 97 8.41 4.88 15.90
N HIS A 98 8.10 5.03 17.17
CA HIS A 98 9.05 5.26 18.25
C HIS A 98 9.40 3.93 18.93
N ASP A 99 10.69 3.66 19.05
CA ASP A 99 11.20 2.48 19.75
C ASP A 99 11.50 2.82 21.22
N ALA A 100 10.63 2.34 22.11
CA ALA A 100 10.76 2.61 23.55
C ALA A 100 12.02 1.97 24.15
N ILE A 101 12.43 0.79 23.66
CA ILE A 101 13.57 0.04 24.20
C ILE A 101 14.87 0.73 23.82
N ALA A 102 15.08 1.00 22.52
CA ALA A 102 16.30 1.69 22.06
C ALA A 102 16.44 3.09 22.66
N THR A 103 15.31 3.75 22.94
CA THR A 103 15.30 5.06 23.59
C THR A 103 15.83 5.01 25.02
N VAL A 104 15.46 3.98 25.80
CA VAL A 104 15.98 3.77 27.14
C VAL A 104 17.48 3.45 27.11
N GLU A 105 17.91 2.59 26.19
CA GLU A 105 19.32 2.17 26.09
C GLU A 105 20.25 3.31 25.66
N LEU A 106 19.81 4.15 24.73
CA LEU A 106 20.63 5.24 24.15
C LEU A 106 20.39 6.60 24.82
N GLY A 107 19.43 6.71 25.74
CA GLY A 107 19.07 7.95 26.42
C GLY A 107 18.50 9.04 25.51
N THR A 108 18.17 8.71 24.26
CA THR A 108 17.66 9.63 23.23
C THR A 108 16.58 8.94 22.40
N PRO A 109 15.51 9.63 22.01
CA PRO A 109 14.40 9.02 21.27
C PRO A 109 14.87 8.46 19.93
N ARG A 110 14.46 7.22 19.64
CA ARG A 110 14.73 6.55 18.36
C ARG A 110 13.44 6.33 17.57
N PHE A 111 13.48 6.75 16.31
CA PHE A 111 12.39 6.63 15.36
C PHE A 111 12.80 5.73 14.20
N TYR A 112 11.84 4.92 13.73
CA TYR A 112 12.00 4.01 12.61
C TYR A 112 10.81 4.15 11.66
N ALA A 113 10.97 3.66 10.43
CA ALA A 113 9.88 3.50 9.48
C ALA A 113 9.37 2.05 9.55
N MET A 114 8.07 1.88 9.81
CA MET A 114 7.37 0.61 9.79
C MET A 114 6.53 0.54 8.52
N LYS A 115 6.82 -0.42 7.65
CA LYS A 115 6.03 -0.70 6.44
C LYS A 115 4.99 -1.78 6.76
N VAL A 116 3.75 -1.54 6.38
CA VAL A 116 2.63 -2.48 6.58
C VAL A 116 2.06 -2.85 5.22
N GLN A 117 2.24 -4.11 4.83
CA GLN A 117 1.82 -4.64 3.54
C GLN A 117 0.30 -4.90 3.52
N LYS A 118 -0.34 -4.74 2.36
CA LYS A 118 -1.68 -5.30 2.11
C LYS A 118 -1.71 -6.81 2.39
N SER A 119 -2.88 -7.33 2.78
CA SER A 119 -2.98 -8.68 3.33
C SER A 119 -3.35 -9.78 2.33
N ALA A 120 -3.59 -9.47 1.06
CA ALA A 120 -3.86 -10.49 0.05
C ALA A 120 -2.62 -11.38 -0.18
N GLU A 121 -2.85 -12.59 -0.70
CA GLU A 121 -1.82 -13.62 -0.82
C GLU A 121 -0.67 -13.18 -1.73
N HIS A 122 -0.98 -12.63 -2.91
CA HIS A 122 0.02 -12.14 -3.86
C HIS A 122 0.89 -11.01 -3.30
N TYR A 123 0.33 -10.13 -2.47
CA TYR A 123 1.12 -9.09 -1.80
C TYR A 123 2.00 -9.65 -0.67
N THR A 124 1.51 -10.69 0.00
CA THR A 124 2.26 -11.37 1.06
C THR A 124 3.48 -12.09 0.49
N GLU A 125 3.33 -12.80 -0.63
CA GLU A 125 4.44 -13.45 -1.33
C GLU A 125 5.51 -12.44 -1.76
N ALA A 126 5.10 -11.35 -2.40
CA ALA A 126 6.02 -10.28 -2.81
C ALA A 126 6.77 -9.67 -1.62
N ALA A 127 6.11 -9.47 -0.48
CA ALA A 127 6.75 -8.97 0.74
C ALA A 127 7.75 -9.97 1.33
N LEU A 128 7.47 -11.28 1.27
CA LEU A 128 8.42 -12.30 1.68
C LEU A 128 9.68 -12.28 0.80
N ASP A 129 9.52 -12.07 -0.51
CA ASP A 129 10.65 -11.93 -1.42
C ASP A 129 11.46 -10.66 -1.17
N GLU A 130 10.80 -9.54 -0.87
CA GLU A 130 11.47 -8.31 -0.44
C GLU A 130 12.34 -8.55 0.81
N ILE A 131 11.79 -9.22 1.84
CA ILE A 131 12.53 -9.57 3.06
C ILE A 131 13.73 -10.48 2.75
N LYS A 132 13.55 -11.51 1.92
CA LYS A 132 14.64 -12.42 1.51
C LYS A 132 15.77 -11.65 0.85
N LEU A 133 15.45 -10.75 -0.08
CA LEU A 133 16.44 -9.94 -0.78
C LEU A 133 17.19 -9.02 0.18
N LEU A 134 16.48 -8.31 1.06
CA LEU A 134 17.10 -7.41 2.06
C LEU A 134 18.03 -8.16 3.01
N ASN A 135 17.64 -9.34 3.49
CA ASN A 135 18.49 -10.18 4.33
C ASN A 135 19.77 -10.63 3.61
N CYS A 136 19.65 -11.06 2.35
CA CYS A 136 20.80 -11.44 1.54
C CYS A 136 21.79 -10.28 1.36
N ILE A 137 21.30 -9.06 1.14
CA ILE A 137 22.14 -7.87 0.99
C ILE A 137 22.84 -7.52 2.31
N SER A 138 22.09 -7.51 3.42
CA SER A 138 22.62 -7.20 4.75
C SER A 138 23.73 -8.18 5.16
N ASN A 139 23.48 -9.48 5.02
CA ASN A 139 24.45 -10.50 5.41
C ASN A 139 25.72 -10.44 4.55
N ARG A 140 25.57 -10.19 3.24
CA ARG A 140 26.73 -10.07 2.34
C ARG A 140 27.58 -8.84 2.63
N GLU A 141 26.97 -7.74 3.07
CA GLU A 141 27.72 -6.56 3.48
C GLU A 141 28.57 -6.84 4.73
N GLU A 142 28.06 -7.61 5.69
CA GLU A 142 28.82 -8.06 6.86
C GLU A 142 30.01 -8.95 6.46
N GLU A 143 29.80 -9.95 5.59
CA GLU A 143 30.87 -10.83 5.11
C GLU A 143 31.99 -10.06 4.39
N LEU A 144 31.66 -9.01 3.64
CA LEU A 144 32.65 -8.17 2.95
C LEU A 144 33.40 -7.23 3.91
N ARG A 145 32.77 -6.78 5.01
CA ARG A 145 33.43 -5.97 6.05
C ARG A 145 34.38 -6.79 6.91
N GLU A 146 34.09 -8.08 7.11
CA GLU A 146 34.92 -8.98 7.92
C GLU A 146 36.01 -9.72 7.12
N ALA A 147 36.04 -9.57 5.78
CA ALA A 147 37.07 -10.19 4.95
C ALA A 147 38.47 -9.66 5.32
N PRO A 148 39.45 -10.54 5.63
CA PRO A 148 40.81 -10.09 5.93
C PRO A 148 41.40 -9.40 4.71
N GLN A 149 41.88 -8.17 4.88
CA GLN A 149 42.66 -7.51 3.84
C GLN A 149 43.94 -8.33 3.64
N ALA A 150 44.09 -8.90 2.44
CA ALA A 150 45.29 -9.62 2.07
C ALA A 150 46.48 -8.65 2.07
N ASP A 151 47.46 -8.90 2.94
CA ASP A 151 48.74 -8.21 3.05
C ASP A 151 49.60 -8.33 1.76
#